data_AF-A0A7V9CAF8-F1
#
_entry.id   AF-A0A7V9CAF8-F1
#
_cell.length_a   1.000
_cell.length_b   1.000
_cell.length_c   1.000
_cell.angle_alpha   90.00
_cell.angle_beta   90.00
_cell.angle_gamma   90.00
#
_symmetry.space_group_name_H-M   'P 1'
#
loop_
_entity.id
_entity.type
_entity.pdbx_description
1 polymer ?
#
loop_
_entity_poly.entity_id
_entity_poly.type
_entity_poly.pdbx_seq_one_letter_code
_entity_poly.pdbx_strand_id
1 'polypeptide(L)'
;MPIFNLFRRKKRDDEVDRRTTLLRTGRIAEGSIFDSTTDESGAHVQIFYNYDVNSVGYESSQTLDEEQRQRPDDYLPGARVVVRYDPRQPGNS
;
A
#
# COMPACT_ATOMS: atom_id res chain seq x y z
N MET A 1 -19.50 -37.35 -3.10
CA MET A 1 -20.10 -36.14 -2.50
C MET A 1 -19.07 -35.46 -1.61
N PRO A 2 -18.27 -34.49 -2.08
CA PRO A 2 -17.30 -33.83 -1.21
C PRO A 2 -17.94 -32.62 -0.54
N ILE A 3 -18.01 -32.66 0.79
CA ILE A 3 -18.62 -31.65 1.68
C ILE A 3 -17.64 -30.51 2.03
N PHE A 4 -16.46 -30.47 1.38
CA PHE A 4 -15.34 -29.60 1.78
C PHE A 4 -15.33 -28.21 1.12
N ASN A 5 -16.33 -27.88 0.28
CA ASN A 5 -16.35 -26.59 -0.43
C ASN A 5 -17.04 -25.44 0.32
N LEU A 6 -17.49 -25.63 1.57
CA LEU A 6 -18.27 -24.62 2.30
C LEU A 6 -17.43 -23.53 2.99
N PHE A 7 -16.10 -23.67 3.04
CA PHE A 7 -15.21 -22.70 3.69
C PHE A 7 -14.41 -21.83 2.71
N ARG A 8 -14.86 -21.70 1.45
CA ARG A 8 -14.31 -20.67 0.57
C ARG A 8 -14.87 -19.32 1.00
N ARG A 9 -14.30 -18.77 2.09
CA ARG A 9 -14.48 -17.36 2.48
C ARG A 9 -14.22 -16.55 1.22
N LYS A 10 -15.25 -15.86 0.74
CA LYS A 10 -15.13 -14.85 -0.32
C LYS A 10 -13.96 -13.97 0.10
N LYS A 11 -12.87 -13.92 -0.68
CA LYS A 11 -11.76 -12.98 -0.48
C LYS A 11 -12.42 -11.60 -0.48
N ARG A 12 -12.71 -11.06 0.71
CA ARG A 12 -12.86 -9.62 0.86
C ARG A 12 -11.51 -9.06 0.46
N ASP A 13 -11.54 -7.90 -0.15
CA ASP A 13 -10.33 -7.27 -0.66
C ASP A 13 -9.47 -6.88 0.55
N ASP A 14 -8.56 -7.78 0.95
CA ASP A 14 -7.79 -7.67 2.19
C ASP A 14 -7.03 -6.33 2.25
N GLU A 15 -6.68 -5.77 1.09
CA GLU A 15 -6.03 -4.46 0.96
C GLU A 15 -6.96 -3.30 1.35
N VAL A 16 -8.24 -3.35 0.97
CA VAL A 16 -9.22 -2.29 1.30
C VAL A 16 -9.55 -2.29 2.79
N ASP A 17 -9.76 -3.47 3.37
CA ASP A 17 -10.02 -3.62 4.81
C ASP A 17 -8.79 -3.20 5.63
N ARG A 18 -7.58 -3.55 5.16
CA ARG A 18 -6.32 -3.09 5.73
C ARG A 18 -6.18 -1.58 5.68
N ARG A 19 -6.35 -0.96 4.50
CA ARG A 19 -6.29 0.51 4.34
C ARG A 19 -7.29 1.20 5.23
N THR A 20 -8.53 0.72 5.29
CA THR A 20 -9.58 1.28 6.15
C THR A 20 -9.18 1.23 7.62
N THR A 21 -8.52 0.15 8.05
CA THR A 21 -7.99 0.03 9.41
C THR A 21 -6.85 1.02 9.66
N LEU A 22 -5.88 1.10 8.74
CA LEU A 22 -4.75 2.03 8.83
C LEU A 22 -5.20 3.50 8.81
N LEU A 23 -6.22 3.86 8.04
CA LEU A 23 -6.82 5.20 8.03
C LEU A 23 -7.41 5.57 9.40
N ARG A 24 -7.93 4.60 10.15
CA ARG A 24 -8.54 4.81 11.47
C ARG A 24 -7.53 4.80 12.62
N THR A 25 -6.56 3.89 12.58
CA THR A 25 -5.70 3.60 13.74
C THR A 25 -4.20 3.63 13.46
N GLY A 26 -3.81 3.80 12.19
CA GLY A 26 -2.41 3.80 11.78
C GLY A 26 -1.66 5.04 12.30
N ARG A 27 -0.38 4.84 12.60
CA ARG A 27 0.57 5.93 12.84
C ARG A 27 1.11 6.44 11.52
N ILE A 28 1.61 7.67 11.52
CA ILE A 28 2.17 8.32 10.34
C ILE A 28 3.69 8.27 10.41
N ALA A 29 4.32 7.93 9.29
CA ALA A 29 5.75 8.09 9.04
C ALA A 29 5.94 8.81 7.69
N GLU A 30 7.11 9.40 7.52
CA GLU A 30 7.55 9.89 6.22
C GLU A 30 8.31 8.78 5.50
N GLY A 31 8.09 8.67 4.19
CA GLY A 31 8.77 7.74 3.32
C GLY A 31 9.23 8.39 2.01
N SER A 32 9.91 7.60 1.20
CA SER A 32 10.33 7.98 -0.15
C SER A 32 9.98 6.87 -1.13
N ILE A 33 9.45 7.26 -2.29
CA ILE A 33 9.23 6.33 -3.40
C ILE A 33 10.59 6.03 -4.04
N PHE A 34 10.90 4.75 -4.25
CA PHE A 34 12.12 4.34 -4.94
C PHE A 34 11.83 3.68 -6.29
N ASP A 35 10.60 3.22 -6.53
CA ASP A 35 10.20 2.64 -7.81
C ASP A 35 8.68 2.79 -8.06
N SER A 36 8.27 2.68 -9.33
CA SER A 36 6.87 2.66 -9.73
C SER A 36 6.67 1.80 -10.99
N THR A 37 5.56 1.08 -11.06
CA THR A 37 5.15 0.30 -12.24
C THR A 37 4.03 1.00 -12.99
N THR A 38 4.07 0.94 -14.31
CA THR A 38 3.03 1.43 -15.21
C THR A 38 2.21 0.29 -15.82
N ASP A 39 0.97 0.56 -16.20
CA ASP A 39 0.17 -0.37 -17.01
C ASP A 39 0.49 -0.27 -18.51
N GLU A 40 -0.23 -1.05 -19.32
CA GLU A 40 -0.12 -1.08 -20.80
C GLU A 40 -0.39 0.30 -21.45
N SER A 41 -1.10 1.19 -20.76
CA SER A 41 -1.36 2.56 -21.22
C SER A 41 -0.28 3.57 -20.80
N GLY A 42 0.69 3.13 -20.00
CA GLY A 42 1.74 3.98 -19.44
C GLY A 42 1.35 4.72 -18.17
N ALA A 43 0.17 4.44 -17.58
CA ALA A 43 -0.26 5.07 -16.34
C ALA A 43 0.35 4.36 -15.13
N HIS A 44 0.86 5.10 -14.14
CA HIS A 44 1.40 4.51 -12.91
C HIS A 44 0.28 3.79 -12.15
N VAL A 45 0.48 2.49 -11.87
CA VAL A 45 -0.51 1.65 -11.20
C VAL A 45 -0.05 1.26 -9.80
N GLN A 46 1.26 1.11 -9.59
CA GLN A 46 1.80 0.67 -8.32
C GLN A 46 3.07 1.45 -7.99
N ILE A 47 3.21 1.87 -6.74
CA ILE A 47 4.41 2.51 -6.21
C ILE A 47 5.08 1.61 -5.18
N PHE A 48 6.40 1.73 -5.08
CA PHE A 48 7.23 1.08 -4.07
C PHE A 48 7.96 2.16 -3.28
N TYR A 49 7.88 2.07 -1.96
CA TYR A 49 8.40 3.10 -1.08
C TYR A 49 9.05 2.51 0.17
N ASN A 50 10.03 3.23 0.70
CA ASN A 50 10.66 2.93 1.98
C ASN A 50 10.24 3.98 3.03
N TYR A 51 10.22 3.59 4.29
CA TYR A 51 9.98 4.49 5.42
C TYR A 51 10.65 3.93 6.67
N ASP A 52 11.00 4.82 7.61
CA ASP A 52 11.70 4.46 8.83
C ASP A 52 10.78 4.55 10.05
N VAL A 53 10.80 3.50 10.88
CA VAL A 53 10.13 3.48 12.19
C VAL A 53 11.15 3.09 13.25
N ASN A 54 11.44 3.99 14.20
CA ASN A 54 12.42 3.76 15.27
C ASN A 54 13.79 3.27 14.76
N SER A 55 14.32 3.92 13.71
CA SER A 55 15.59 3.56 13.05
C SER A 55 15.61 2.19 12.37
N VAL A 56 14.45 1.56 12.19
CA VAL A 56 14.28 0.37 11.37
C VAL A 56 13.62 0.77 10.05
N GLY A 57 14.30 0.49 8.94
CA GLY A 57 13.79 0.72 7.60
C GLY A 57 12.84 -0.40 7.17
N TYR A 58 11.72 0.00 6.58
CA TYR A 58 10.72 -0.88 5.98
C TYR A 58 10.50 -0.50 4.53
N GLU A 59 10.15 -1.50 3.72
CA GLU A 59 9.72 -1.33 2.34
C GLU A 59 8.31 -1.86 2.17
N SER A 60 7.49 -1.17 1.40
CA SER A 60 6.15 -1.62 1.04
C SER A 60 5.79 -1.15 -0.37
N SER A 61 4.65 -1.64 -0.85
CA SER A 61 4.09 -1.22 -2.14
C SER A 61 2.60 -0.92 -2.01
N GLN A 62 2.11 -0.04 -2.87
CA GLN A 62 0.71 0.37 -2.89
C GLN A 62 0.21 0.50 -4.32
N THR A 63 -0.97 -0.05 -4.58
CA THR A 63 -1.71 0.22 -5.83
C THR A 63 -2.34 1.61 -5.76
N LEU A 64 -2.07 2.47 -6.74
CA LEU A 64 -2.69 3.79 -6.80
C LEU A 64 -4.19 3.67 -7.13
N ASP A 65 -5.03 4.37 -6.37
CA ASP A 65 -6.45 4.53 -6.69
C ASP A 65 -6.66 5.55 -7.84
N GLU A 66 -7.90 5.68 -8.30
CA GLU A 66 -8.23 6.54 -9.45
C GLU A 66 -7.88 8.01 -9.22
N GLU A 67 -8.03 8.54 -8.00
CA GLU A 67 -7.69 9.93 -7.67
C GLU A 67 -6.17 10.13 -7.62
N GLN A 68 -5.44 9.16 -7.08
CA GLN A 68 -3.98 9.17 -7.05
C GLN A 68 -3.40 9.10 -8.46
N ARG A 69 -3.99 8.29 -9.36
CA ARG A 69 -3.56 8.17 -10.76
C ARG A 69 -3.73 9.46 -11.57
N GLN A 70 -4.60 10.38 -11.14
CA GLN A 70 -4.73 11.70 -11.77
C GLN A 70 -3.57 12.65 -11.41
N ARG A 71 -2.72 12.28 -10.45
CA ARG A 71 -1.54 13.05 -10.01
C ARG A 71 -0.26 12.21 -10.11
N PRO A 72 0.11 11.71 -11.31
CA PRO A 72 1.24 10.79 -11.45
C PRO A 72 2.58 11.39 -11.00
N ASP A 73 2.76 12.70 -11.16
CA ASP A 73 3.99 13.41 -10.80
C ASP A 73 4.29 13.35 -9.28
N ASP A 74 3.27 13.26 -8.44
CA ASP A 74 3.41 13.10 -6.98
C ASP A 74 3.94 11.72 -6.59
N TYR A 75 3.92 10.76 -7.53
CA TYR A 75 4.18 9.34 -7.30
C TYR A 75 5.40 8.81 -8.05
N LEU A 76 6.27 9.70 -8.52
CA LEU A 76 7.52 9.34 -9.19
C LEU A 76 8.61 8.91 -8.19
N PRO A 77 9.58 8.07 -8.61
CA PRO A 77 10.77 7.77 -7.82
C PRO A 77 11.49 9.05 -7.35
N GLY A 78 11.82 9.10 -6.07
CA GLY A 78 12.39 10.26 -5.38
C GLY A 78 11.35 11.15 -4.67
N ALA A 79 10.06 11.01 -4.97
CA ALA A 79 9.02 11.76 -4.29
C ALA A 79 8.88 11.33 -2.82
N ARG A 80 8.52 12.30 -1.96
CA ARG A 80 8.22 12.07 -0.55
C ARG A 80 6.76 11.65 -0.38
N VAL A 81 6.52 10.66 0.46
CA VAL A 81 5.17 10.16 0.74
C VAL A 81 4.90 10.07 2.23
N VAL A 82 3.63 10.21 2.58
CA VAL A 82 3.14 10.00 3.94
C VAL A 82 2.62 8.57 4.05
N VAL A 83 3.29 7.76 4.87
CA VAL A 83 2.95 6.35 5.06
C VAL A 83 2.16 6.19 6.35
N ARG A 84 1.02 5.48 6.27
CA ARG A 84 0.30 5.02 7.46
C ARG A 84 0.65 3.56 7.73
N TYR A 85 1.03 3.25 8.96
CA TYR A 85 1.44 1.90 9.36
C TYR A 85 0.83 1.50 10.71
N ASP A 86 0.69 0.19 10.95
CA ASP A 86 0.35 -0.33 12.28
C ASP A 86 1.63 -0.49 13.11
N PRO A 87 1.79 0.19 14.26
CA PRO A 87 2.98 0.03 15.10
C PRO A 87 3.19 -1.39 15.63
N ARG A 88 2.17 -2.25 15.64
CA ARG A 88 2.30 -3.67 16.01
C ARG A 88 2.80 -4.54 14.85
N GLN A 89 2.60 -4.08 13.62
CA GLN A 89 3.01 -4.76 12.39
C GLN A 89 3.50 -3.73 11.38
N PRO A 90 4.65 -3.05 11.65
CA PRO A 90 5.08 -1.90 10.86
C PRO A 90 5.21 -2.26 9.39
N GLY A 91 5.84 -3.39 9.04
CA GLY A 91 5.99 -3.85 7.66
C GLY A 91 4.69 -4.16 6.89
N ASN A 92 3.51 -4.03 7.52
CA ASN A 92 2.22 -4.13 6.87
C ASN A 92 1.55 -2.75 6.72
N SER A 93 2.32 -1.78 6.23
CA SER A 93 1.87 -0.42 5.86
C SER A 93 1.20 -0.36 4.51
#